data_AF-A0A1F4AIV6-F1
#
_entry.id   AF-A0A1F4AIV6-F1
#
_cell.length_a   1.000
_cell.length_b   1.000
_cell.length_c   1.000
_cell.angle_alpha   90.00
_cell.angle_beta   90.00
_cell.angle_gamma   90.00
#
_symmetry.space_group_name_H-M   'P 1'
#
loop_
_entity.id
_entity.type
_entity.pdbx_description
1 polymer ?
#
loop_
_entity_poly.entity_id
_entity_poly.type
_entity_poly.pdbx_seq_one_letter_code
_entity_poly.pdbx_strand_id
1 'polypeptide(L)'
;MYPATTLAQKKKVKAKPPARLERLMCTRGTEDEQARIAVEVRGGRVQSFAYYSKKKPRTCSVHIQRDDAYSTWSDEGRFTKVTTETGDFLIENRPKYVKFLFRDVDRMHYCGTEIGRINGTLTVTRGKRDCVIEKLMDAHQEEPDPILQPAPQDRVEQKPDPRS
;
A
#
# COMPACT_ATOMS: atom_id res chain seq x y z
N MET A 1 61.64 -20.31 30.36
CA MET A 1 60.51 -20.91 29.63
C MET A 1 59.56 -19.78 29.26
N TYR A 2 59.45 -19.42 27.98
CA TYR A 2 58.51 -18.41 27.49
C TYR A 2 57.45 -19.11 26.62
N PRO A 3 56.15 -18.84 26.80
CA PRO A 3 55.14 -19.44 25.96
C PRO A 3 55.09 -18.73 24.59
N ALA A 4 55.16 -19.52 23.52
CA ALA A 4 54.95 -19.05 22.16
C ALA A 4 53.49 -18.59 22.00
N THR A 5 53.28 -17.34 21.59
CA THR A 5 51.96 -16.79 21.31
C THR A 5 51.62 -17.03 19.84
N THR A 6 50.74 -17.98 19.57
CA THR A 6 50.27 -18.31 18.22
C THR A 6 49.25 -17.27 17.77
N LEU A 7 49.63 -16.41 16.81
CA LEU A 7 48.72 -15.45 16.18
C LEU A 7 47.76 -16.17 15.24
N ALA A 8 46.51 -16.34 15.67
CA ALA A 8 45.42 -16.87 14.84
C ALA A 8 45.10 -15.89 13.69
N GLN A 9 45.38 -16.34 12.46
CA GLN A 9 45.07 -15.60 11.25
C GLN A 9 43.55 -15.50 11.05
N LYS A 10 42.99 -14.30 11.21
CA LYS A 10 41.60 -13.99 10.85
C LYS A 10 41.39 -14.17 9.35
N LYS A 11 40.78 -15.29 8.97
CA LYS A 11 40.30 -15.56 7.61
C LYS A 11 39.31 -14.46 7.20
N LYS A 12 39.72 -13.58 6.29
CA LYS A 12 38.84 -12.56 5.71
C LYS A 12 37.74 -13.24 4.90
N VAL A 13 36.50 -13.24 5.42
CA VAL A 13 35.31 -13.65 4.68
C VAL A 13 35.13 -12.66 3.53
N LYS A 14 35.24 -13.14 2.28
CA LYS A 14 34.99 -12.31 1.10
C LYS A 14 33.53 -11.83 1.15
N ALA A 15 33.35 -10.52 1.28
CA ALA A 15 32.03 -9.90 1.23
C ALA A 15 31.36 -10.23 -0.11
N LYS A 16 30.12 -10.71 -0.08
CA LYS A 16 29.32 -10.89 -1.30
C LYS A 16 29.20 -9.53 -2.02
N PRO A 17 29.27 -9.49 -3.36
CA PRO A 17 29.07 -8.26 -4.10
C PRO A 17 27.71 -7.64 -3.74
N PRO A 18 27.62 -6.30 -3.67
CA PRO A 18 26.40 -5.62 -3.30
C PRO A 18 25.29 -6.01 -4.28
N ALA A 19 24.13 -6.37 -3.74
CA ALA A 19 22.99 -6.72 -4.57
C ALA A 19 22.63 -5.56 -5.50
N ARG A 20 22.43 -5.87 -6.79
CA ARG A 20 22.08 -4.89 -7.84
C ARG A 20 20.78 -4.17 -7.46
N LEU A 21 20.78 -2.84 -7.59
CA LEU A 21 19.59 -2.01 -7.46
C LEU A 21 18.82 -2.05 -8.78
N GLU A 22 17.59 -2.53 -8.72
CA GLU A 22 16.62 -2.52 -9.81
C GLU A 22 15.64 -1.36 -9.57
N ARG A 23 15.49 -0.49 -10.57
CA ARG A 23 14.53 0.62 -10.54
C ARG A 23 13.41 0.34 -11.53
N LEU A 24 12.18 0.27 -11.04
CA LEU A 24 10.99 0.09 -11.85
C LEU A 24 10.21 1.39 -11.84
N MET A 25 9.93 1.94 -13.02
CA MET A 25 9.15 3.17 -13.15
C MET A 25 8.05 2.95 -14.17
N CYS A 26 6.85 3.40 -13.84
CA CYS A 26 5.73 3.37 -14.77
C CYS A 26 4.85 4.60 -14.63
N THR A 27 4.10 4.91 -15.67
CA THR A 27 3.14 6.00 -15.71
C THR A 27 1.86 5.53 -16.39
N ARG A 28 0.72 6.04 -15.94
CA ARG A 28 -0.59 5.78 -16.55
C ARG A 28 -1.37 7.09 -16.62
N GLY A 29 -2.10 7.30 -17.71
CA GLY A 29 -3.04 8.42 -17.86
C GLY A 29 -2.48 9.62 -18.63
N THR A 30 -3.17 10.75 -18.55
CA THR A 30 -2.87 12.01 -19.24
C THR A 30 -2.53 13.12 -18.25
N GLU A 31 -2.15 14.31 -18.72
CA GLU A 31 -1.63 15.38 -17.85
C GLU A 31 -2.56 15.75 -16.67
N ASP A 32 -3.88 15.66 -16.87
CA ASP A 32 -4.90 16.05 -15.91
C ASP A 32 -5.47 14.90 -15.09
N GLU A 33 -5.26 13.66 -15.54
CA GLU A 33 -5.56 12.43 -14.83
C GLU A 33 -4.42 11.43 -15.05
N GLN A 34 -3.41 11.44 -14.17
CA GLN A 34 -2.24 10.56 -14.25
C GLN A 34 -1.89 9.94 -12.92
N ALA A 35 -1.18 8.81 -13.01
CA ALA A 35 -0.46 8.20 -11.91
C ALA A 35 0.95 7.83 -12.35
N ARG A 36 1.93 8.07 -11.48
CA ARG A 36 3.34 7.77 -11.67
C ARG A 36 3.83 6.96 -10.49
N ILE A 37 4.56 5.89 -10.79
CA ILE A 37 5.04 4.96 -9.77
C ILE A 37 6.52 4.72 -9.98
N ALA A 38 7.25 4.71 -8.88
CA ALA A 38 8.64 4.26 -8.84
C ALA A 38 8.82 3.24 -7.70
N VAL A 39 9.54 2.17 -7.98
CA VAL A 39 9.86 1.11 -7.02
C VAL A 39 11.34 0.80 -7.13
N GLU A 40 12.03 0.80 -5.99
CA GLU A 40 13.40 0.31 -5.92
C GLU A 40 13.44 -1.07 -5.27
N VAL A 41 14.09 -2.01 -5.95
CA VAL A 41 14.25 -3.39 -5.48
C VAL A 41 15.74 -3.68 -5.38
N ARG A 42 16.18 -4.17 -4.22
CA ARG A 42 17.57 -4.55 -3.96
C ARG A 42 17.62 -5.95 -3.38
N GLY A 43 18.36 -6.84 -4.05
CA GLY A 43 18.53 -8.23 -3.57
C GLY A 43 17.21 -9.00 -3.46
N GLY A 44 16.24 -8.71 -4.34
CA GLY A 44 14.92 -9.34 -4.31
C GLY A 44 13.95 -8.77 -3.28
N ARG A 45 14.32 -7.71 -2.55
CA ARG A 45 13.45 -7.03 -1.58
C ARG A 45 13.16 -5.61 -2.02
N VAL A 46 11.92 -5.17 -1.86
CA VAL A 46 11.53 -3.78 -2.10
C VAL A 46 12.15 -2.91 -1.01
N GLN A 47 12.83 -1.86 -1.43
CA GLN A 47 13.52 -0.88 -0.57
C GLN A 47 12.75 0.43 -0.49
N SER A 48 12.13 0.86 -1.59
CA SER A 48 11.33 2.08 -1.61
C SER A 48 10.18 1.97 -2.59
N PHE A 49 9.13 2.74 -2.28
CA PHE A 49 7.93 2.85 -3.07
C PHE A 49 7.52 4.33 -3.12
N ALA A 50 7.42 4.87 -4.33
CA ALA A 50 6.88 6.20 -4.58
C ALA A 50 5.64 6.09 -5.48
N TYR A 51 4.56 6.73 -5.06
CA TYR A 51 3.31 6.85 -5.79
C TYR A 51 2.91 8.32 -5.87
N TYR A 52 2.72 8.79 -7.10
CA TYR A 52 2.17 10.10 -7.38
C TYR A 52 0.92 9.93 -8.21
N SER A 53 -0.15 10.65 -7.89
CA SER A 53 -1.32 10.77 -8.76
C SER A 53 -1.82 12.20 -8.82
N LYS A 54 -2.44 12.53 -9.95
CA LYS A 54 -3.08 13.81 -10.21
C LYS A 54 -4.42 13.52 -10.87
N LYS A 55 -5.47 14.12 -10.31
CA LYS A 55 -6.83 14.15 -10.87
C LYS A 55 -7.38 15.53 -10.55
N LYS A 56 -7.21 16.49 -11.47
CA LYS A 56 -7.45 17.92 -11.20
C LYS A 56 -8.80 18.14 -10.49
N PRO A 57 -8.83 18.98 -9.43
CA PRO A 57 -7.74 19.79 -8.88
C PRO A 57 -6.83 19.04 -7.88
N ARG A 58 -7.06 17.74 -7.65
CA ARG A 58 -6.45 16.97 -6.56
C ARG A 58 -5.14 16.30 -6.97
N THR A 59 -4.23 16.18 -6.03
CA THR A 59 -2.95 15.47 -6.20
C THR A 59 -2.65 14.61 -4.98
N CYS A 60 -2.09 13.44 -5.19
CA CYS A 60 -1.54 12.60 -4.14
C CYS A 60 -0.07 12.28 -4.36
N SER A 61 0.73 12.34 -3.30
CA SER A 61 2.13 11.92 -3.34
C SER A 61 2.48 11.15 -2.07
N VAL A 62 2.79 9.87 -2.23
CA VAL A 62 3.25 8.98 -1.16
C VAL A 62 4.66 8.53 -1.51
N HIS A 63 5.56 8.60 -0.52
CA HIS A 63 6.88 8.01 -0.64
C HIS A 63 7.19 7.31 0.67
N ILE A 64 7.45 6.00 0.60
CA ILE A 64 7.75 5.16 1.75
C ILE A 64 9.06 4.45 1.47
N GLN A 65 9.96 4.47 2.43
CA GLN A 65 11.26 3.84 2.33
C GLN A 65 11.46 2.88 3.49
N ARG A 66 12.08 1.74 3.21
CA ARG A 66 12.53 0.82 4.25
C ARG A 66 13.51 1.55 5.18
N ASP A 67 13.39 1.26 6.47
CA ASP A 67 14.18 1.85 7.55
C ASP A 67 13.91 3.36 7.78
N ASP A 68 12.79 3.90 7.26
CA ASP A 68 12.32 5.22 7.69
C ASP A 68 11.67 5.19 9.08
N ALA A 69 11.44 6.36 9.66
CA ALA A 69 10.89 6.48 11.02
C ALA A 69 9.38 6.19 11.11
N TYR A 70 8.66 6.10 9.99
CA TYR A 70 7.20 6.11 9.92
C TYR A 70 6.61 4.82 9.32
N SER A 71 7.47 3.84 8.97
CA SER A 71 7.06 2.58 8.37
C SER A 71 7.84 1.39 8.92
N THR A 72 7.11 0.32 9.24
CA THR A 72 7.67 -0.96 9.65
C THR A 72 7.48 -1.98 8.54
N TRP A 73 8.53 -2.72 8.23
CA TRP A 73 8.56 -3.67 7.11
C TRP A 73 8.80 -5.09 7.63
N SER A 74 7.90 -6.02 7.30
CA SER A 74 7.99 -7.44 7.64
C SER A 74 8.02 -8.28 6.36
N ASP A 75 9.11 -9.05 6.15
CA ASP A 75 9.26 -9.92 4.98
C ASP A 75 8.68 -11.32 5.29
N GLU A 76 7.50 -11.62 4.74
CA GLU A 76 6.74 -12.87 4.91
C GLU A 76 6.85 -13.75 3.65
N GLY A 77 8.07 -14.21 3.39
CA GLY A 77 8.38 -15.07 2.25
C GLY A 77 8.24 -14.33 0.91
N ARG A 78 7.10 -14.49 0.24
CA ARG A 78 6.83 -13.84 -1.07
C ARG A 78 6.16 -12.48 -0.95
N PHE A 79 5.59 -12.19 0.22
CA PHE A 79 4.95 -10.93 0.53
C PHE A 79 5.83 -10.13 1.49
N THR A 80 5.78 -8.82 1.38
CA THR A 80 6.31 -7.91 2.39
C THR A 80 5.14 -7.10 2.91
N LYS A 81 4.88 -7.18 4.21
CA LYS A 81 3.91 -6.33 4.89
C LYS A 81 4.58 -5.01 5.25
N VAL A 82 3.94 -3.91 4.89
CA VAL A 82 4.37 -2.56 5.26
C VAL A 82 3.27 -1.97 6.12
N THR A 83 3.64 -1.61 7.35
CA THR A 83 2.77 -0.97 8.34
C THR A 83 3.19 0.49 8.48
N THR A 84 2.28 1.41 8.20
CA THR A 84 2.44 2.85 8.43
C THR A 84 1.49 3.31 9.53
N GLU A 85 1.64 4.55 9.99
CA GLU A 85 0.68 5.17 10.92
C GLU A 85 -0.76 5.17 10.37
N THR A 86 -0.88 5.14 9.04
CA THR A 86 -2.13 5.21 8.30
C THR A 86 -2.68 3.85 7.86
N GLY A 87 -2.05 2.74 8.22
CA GLY A 87 -2.54 1.39 7.93
C GLY A 87 -1.52 0.45 7.30
N ASP A 88 -2.01 -0.70 6.86
CA ASP A 88 -1.18 -1.80 6.37
C ASP A 88 -1.40 -2.07 4.88
N PHE A 89 -0.32 -2.29 4.14
CA PHE A 89 -0.41 -2.82 2.78
C PHE A 89 0.61 -3.93 2.54
N LEU A 90 0.31 -4.75 1.53
CA LEU A 90 1.14 -5.89 1.15
C LEU A 90 1.82 -5.64 -0.18
N ILE A 91 3.07 -6.06 -0.27
CA ILE A 91 3.87 -6.01 -1.49
C ILE A 91 4.18 -7.45 -1.90
N GLU A 92 3.76 -7.85 -3.08
CA GLU A 92 4.14 -9.11 -3.71
C GLU A 92 5.23 -8.86 -4.75
N ASN A 93 6.43 -9.38 -4.51
CA ASN A 93 7.53 -9.28 -5.46
C ASN A 93 7.69 -10.58 -6.27
N ARG A 94 7.31 -10.56 -7.55
CA ARG A 94 7.44 -11.69 -8.48
C ARG A 94 8.48 -11.42 -9.56
N PRO A 95 9.10 -12.44 -10.17
CA PRO A 95 10.08 -12.23 -11.25
C PRO A 95 9.56 -11.38 -12.43
N LYS A 96 8.25 -11.33 -12.67
CA LYS A 96 7.63 -10.56 -13.76
C LYS A 96 7.05 -9.21 -13.33
N TYR A 97 6.66 -9.06 -12.08
CA TYR A 97 5.93 -7.87 -11.62
C TYR A 97 6.12 -7.62 -10.12
N VAL A 98 5.87 -6.39 -9.70
CA VAL A 98 5.66 -6.04 -8.30
C VAL A 98 4.21 -5.61 -8.15
N LYS A 99 3.48 -6.25 -7.24
CA LYS A 99 2.07 -5.94 -6.97
C LYS A 99 1.91 -5.41 -5.55
N PHE A 100 1.23 -4.29 -5.41
CA PHE A 100 0.87 -3.69 -4.14
C PHE A 100 -0.62 -3.94 -3.91
N LEU A 101 -0.98 -4.35 -2.70
CA LEU A 101 -2.34 -4.57 -2.27
C LEU A 101 -2.61 -3.67 -1.07
N PHE A 102 -3.45 -2.65 -1.28
CA PHE A 102 -3.86 -1.70 -0.26
C PHE A 102 -5.21 -2.14 0.30
N ARG A 103 -5.30 -2.28 1.62
CA ARG A 103 -6.52 -2.61 2.35
C ARG A 103 -6.67 -1.65 3.50
N ASP A 104 -7.71 -0.84 3.46
CA ASP A 104 -8.06 0.10 4.52
C ASP A 104 -6.92 1.06 4.92
N VAL A 105 -6.06 1.44 3.96
CA VAL A 105 -4.99 2.41 4.22
C VAL A 105 -5.55 3.81 4.15
N ASP A 106 -5.49 4.55 5.24
CA ASP A 106 -6.00 5.92 5.31
C ASP A 106 -5.31 6.80 4.27
N ARG A 107 -6.14 7.42 3.45
CA ARG A 107 -5.76 8.37 2.38
C ARG A 107 -5.32 9.72 2.96
N MET A 108 -5.58 9.93 4.25
CA MET A 108 -5.48 11.17 5.02
C MET A 108 -4.06 11.46 5.50
N HIS A 109 -3.21 11.89 4.57
CA HIS A 109 -2.29 13.03 4.76
C HIS A 109 -1.61 13.41 3.43
N TYR A 110 -1.53 12.45 2.51
CA TYR A 110 -0.74 12.54 1.28
C TYR A 110 -1.54 12.96 0.04
N CYS A 111 -2.88 12.88 0.09
CA CYS A 111 -3.72 12.89 -1.13
C CYS A 111 -4.66 14.09 -1.32
N GLY A 112 -4.72 15.06 -0.41
CA GLY A 112 -5.60 16.24 -0.55
C GLY A 112 -7.09 15.92 -0.79
N THR A 113 -7.52 14.70 -0.44
CA THR A 113 -8.92 14.25 -0.48
C THR A 113 -9.51 14.30 0.92
N GLU A 114 -10.81 14.52 0.99
CA GLU A 114 -11.61 14.25 2.18
C GLU A 114 -11.41 12.80 2.66
N ILE A 115 -11.68 12.60 3.94
CA ILE A 115 -11.59 11.36 4.72
C ILE A 115 -11.92 10.15 3.84
N GLY A 116 -11.05 9.14 3.83
CA GLY A 116 -11.31 7.93 3.07
C GLY A 116 -10.14 6.96 3.10
N ARG A 117 -10.44 5.70 2.76
CA ARG A 117 -9.45 4.61 2.72
C ARG A 117 -9.09 4.26 1.28
N ILE A 118 -7.82 3.95 1.05
CA ILE A 118 -7.31 3.41 -0.20
C ILE A 118 -7.52 1.90 -0.16
N ASN A 119 -8.46 1.44 -0.97
CA ASN A 119 -8.72 0.03 -1.22
C ASN A 119 -8.42 -0.24 -2.70
N GLY A 120 -7.41 -1.04 -3.00
CA GLY A 120 -7.07 -1.28 -4.40
C GLY A 120 -5.77 -2.02 -4.63
N THR A 121 -5.42 -2.14 -5.91
CA THR A 121 -4.18 -2.79 -6.32
C THR A 121 -3.40 -1.94 -7.32
N LEU A 122 -2.09 -2.05 -7.23
CA LEU A 122 -1.15 -1.43 -8.16
C LEU A 122 -0.17 -2.50 -8.62
N THR A 123 -0.04 -2.68 -9.93
CA THR A 123 0.88 -3.66 -10.50
C THR A 123 1.86 -2.96 -11.44
N VAL A 124 3.15 -3.09 -11.12
CA VAL A 124 4.27 -2.62 -11.95
C VAL A 124 4.88 -3.83 -12.65
N THR A 125 4.80 -3.86 -13.98
CA THR A 125 5.37 -4.97 -14.77
C THR A 125 6.81 -4.66 -15.13
N ARG A 126 7.74 -5.59 -14.85
CA ARG A 126 9.16 -5.41 -15.18
C ARG A 126 9.35 -5.34 -16.70
N GLY A 127 10.16 -4.37 -17.13
CA GLY A 127 10.41 -4.13 -18.56
C GLY A 127 9.28 -3.38 -19.29
N LYS A 128 8.19 -3.03 -18.63
CA LYS A 128 7.14 -2.17 -19.18
C LYS A 128 7.12 -0.81 -18.48
N ARG A 129 6.72 0.23 -19.22
CA ARG A 129 6.53 1.59 -18.68
C ARG A 129 5.08 1.88 -18.26
N ASP A 130 4.17 0.95 -18.48
CA ASP A 130 2.77 1.06 -18.06
C ASP A 130 2.52 0.31 -16.75
N CYS A 131 1.66 0.88 -15.91
CA CYS A 131 1.16 0.26 -14.69
C CYS A 131 -0.31 -0.11 -14.84
N VAL A 132 -0.72 -1.16 -14.13
CA VAL A 132 -2.14 -1.42 -13.89
C VAL A 132 -2.50 -0.88 -12.51
N ILE A 133 -3.54 -0.04 -12.46
CA ILE A 133 -4.03 0.61 -11.24
C ILE A 133 -5.52 0.33 -11.13
N GLU A 134 -5.94 -0.26 -10.02
CA GLU A 134 -7.33 -0.64 -9.79
C GLU A 134 -7.77 -0.02 -8.48
N LYS A 135 -8.87 0.75 -8.51
CA LYS A 135 -9.53 1.37 -7.35
C LYS A 135 -8.71 2.38 -6.53
N LEU A 136 -7.43 2.58 -6.86
CA LEU A 136 -6.55 3.54 -6.18
C LEU A 136 -6.85 5.01 -6.49
N MET A 137 -7.43 5.29 -7.66
CA MET A 137 -7.76 6.66 -8.10
C MET A 137 -9.24 7.00 -7.94
N ASP A 138 -10.05 6.04 -7.51
CA ASP A 138 -11.50 6.21 -7.39
C ASP A 138 -11.79 7.17 -6.23
N ALA A 139 -12.82 7.99 -6.37
CA ALA A 139 -13.31 8.80 -5.25
C ALA A 139 -13.86 7.85 -4.17
N HIS A 140 -13.77 8.23 -2.90
CA HIS A 140 -14.48 7.50 -1.84
C HIS A 140 -15.98 7.54 -2.19
N GLN A 141 -16.53 6.41 -2.64
CA GLN A 141 -17.97 6.21 -2.58
C GLN A 141 -18.22 5.80 -1.13
N GLU A 142 -18.76 6.70 -0.32
CA GLU A 142 -19.53 6.25 0.83
C GLU A 142 -20.61 5.35 0.25
N GLU A 143 -20.50 4.04 0.44
CA GLU A 143 -21.64 3.16 0.25
C GLU A 143 -22.74 3.77 1.14
N PRO A 144 -23.88 4.20 0.58
CA PRO A 144 -24.95 4.71 1.41
C PRO A 144 -25.30 3.60 2.39
N ASP A 145 -25.29 3.91 3.70
CA ASP A 145 -25.69 2.97 4.74
C ASP A 145 -26.96 2.24 4.27
N PRO A 146 -27.04 0.90 4.40
CA PRO A 146 -28.26 0.19 4.07
C PRO A 146 -29.37 0.82 4.90
N ILE A 147 -30.29 1.51 4.22
CA ILE A 147 -31.46 2.13 4.82
C ILE A 147 -32.11 1.03 5.64
N LEU A 148 -32.02 1.12 6.98
CA LEU A 148 -32.80 0.28 7.87
C LEU A 148 -34.25 0.53 7.46
N GLN A 149 -34.86 -0.45 6.78
CA GLN A 149 -36.28 -0.41 6.51
C GLN A 149 -36.97 -0.26 7.87
N PRO A 150 -37.74 0.81 8.12
CA PRO A 150 -38.49 0.89 9.36
C PRO A 150 -39.39 -0.34 9.44
N ALA A 151 -39.34 -1.03 10.58
CA ALA A 151 -40.14 -2.20 10.85
C ALA A 151 -41.63 -1.92 10.53
N PRO A 152 -42.37 -2.91 9.99
CA PRO A 152 -43.79 -2.73 9.70
C PRO A 152 -44.51 -2.31 10.99
N GLN A 153 -45.12 -1.12 10.97
CA GLN A 153 -45.88 -0.62 12.11
C GLN A 153 -47.07 -1.55 12.34
N ASP A 154 -47.08 -2.21 13.51
CA ASP A 154 -48.23 -2.96 13.99
C ASP A 154 -49.45 -2.05 13.98
N ARG A 155 -50.42 -2.49 13.19
CA ARG A 155 -51.74 -1.91 13.05
C ARG A 155 -52.41 -1.95 14.42
N VAL A 156 -52.42 -0.84 15.15
CA VAL A 156 -53.18 -0.73 16.40
C VAL A 156 -54.65 -0.82 16.04
N GLU A 157 -55.22 -2.01 16.25
CA GLU A 157 -56.63 -2.30 16.13
C GLU A 157 -57.39 -1.49 17.18
N GLN A 158 -58.01 -0.38 16.75
CA GLN A 158 -58.93 0.40 17.57
C GLN A 158 -60.18 -0.45 17.84
N LYS A 159 -60.24 -1.02 19.03
CA LYS A 159 -61.45 -1.62 19.58
C LYS A 159 -62.39 -0.49 20.00
N PRO A 160 -63.61 -0.36 19.47
CA PRO A 160 -64.57 0.62 19.96
C PRO A 160 -65.05 0.21 21.36
N ASP A 161 -65.01 1.17 22.29
CA ASP A 161 -65.47 1.03 23.67
C ASP A 161 -66.98 0.73 23.75
N PRO A 162 -67.43 -0.06 24.75
CA PRO A 162 -68.84 -0.27 24.99
C PRO A 162 -69.40 0.79 25.96
N ARG A 163 -70.60 1.29 25.64
CA ARG A 163 -71.55 2.05 26.47
C ARG A 163 -71.43 3.59 26.45
N SER A 164 -72.45 4.23 25.90
CA SER A 164 -73.56 4.81 26.67
C SER A 164 -74.74 5.11 25.77
#